data_AF-A0A660VUD4-F1
#
_entry.id   AF-A0A660VUD4-F1
#
_cell.length_a   1.000
_cell.length_b   1.000
_cell.length_c   1.000
_cell.angle_alpha   90.00
_cell.angle_beta   90.00
_cell.angle_gamma   90.00
#
_symmetry.space_group_name_H-M   'P 1'
#
loop_
_entity.id
_entity.type
_entity.pdbx_description
1 polymer ?
#
loop_
_entity_poly.entity_id
_entity_poly.type
_entity_poly.pdbx_seq_one_letter_code
_entity_poly.pdbx_strand_id
1 'polypeptide(L)'
;MGRSTTVAKFDANAEGWNGVPGTATYGHYRWMRRLLAQIARPGRGTRVLDAGCGAGWVGIEAARLGAMASAFDPSPEMVRIALSNAQSQGVDLDARVGFVEDV
;
A
#
# COMPACT_ATOMS: atom_id res chain seq x y z
N MET A 1 21.39 -1.20 -6.25
CA MET A 1 20.61 -2.46 -6.33
C MET A 1 19.81 -2.40 -7.62
N GLY A 2 19.79 -3.45 -8.45
CA GLY A 2 19.08 -3.42 -9.73
C GLY A 2 17.56 -3.60 -9.56
N ARG A 3 16.76 -3.11 -10.51
CA ARG A 3 15.29 -3.20 -10.48
C ARG A 3 14.79 -4.62 -10.23
N SER A 4 15.34 -5.61 -10.94
CA SER A 4 14.99 -7.03 -10.76
C SER A 4 15.29 -7.55 -9.35
N THR A 5 16.40 -7.14 -8.75
CA THR A 5 16.75 -7.53 -7.38
C THR A 5 15.79 -6.91 -6.36
N THR A 6 15.33 -5.67 -6.61
CA THR A 6 14.34 -4.99 -5.76
C THR A 6 13.01 -5.72 -5.77
N VAL A 7 12.48 -6.04 -6.96
CA VAL A 7 11.23 -6.81 -7.12
C VAL A 7 11.32 -8.14 -6.38
N ALA A 8 12.35 -8.94 -6.69
CA ALA A 8 12.52 -10.28 -6.11
C ALA A 8 12.59 -10.26 -4.57
N LYS A 9 13.26 -9.25 -3.98
CA LYS A 9 13.33 -9.09 -2.53
C LYS A 9 11.94 -8.83 -1.93
N PHE A 10 11.16 -7.92 -2.50
CA PHE A 10 9.87 -7.55 -1.92
C PHE A 10 8.80 -8.62 -2.15
N ASP A 11 8.79 -9.27 -3.32
CA ASP A 11 7.93 -10.42 -3.60
C ASP A 11 8.20 -11.57 -2.64
N ALA A 12 9.47 -11.94 -2.41
CA ALA A 12 9.84 -13.06 -1.54
C ALA A 12 9.42 -12.85 -0.08
N ASN A 13 9.21 -11.61 0.35
CA ASN A 13 8.82 -11.30 1.71
C ASN A 13 7.32 -10.98 1.84
N ALA A 14 6.58 -10.97 0.73
CA ALA A 14 5.30 -10.30 0.62
C ALA A 14 4.25 -10.75 1.63
N GLU A 15 4.19 -12.04 1.89
CA GLU A 15 3.31 -12.64 2.89
C GLU A 15 3.56 -12.06 4.30
N GLY A 16 4.83 -11.82 4.66
CA GLY A 16 5.23 -11.18 5.90
C GLY A 16 4.80 -9.71 6.00
N TRP A 17 4.58 -9.04 4.87
CA TRP A 17 4.03 -7.67 4.83
C TRP A 17 2.49 -7.66 4.93
N ASN A 18 1.81 -8.76 4.57
CA ASN A 18 0.36 -8.90 4.70
C ASN A 18 -0.08 -9.29 6.13
N GLY A 19 0.85 -9.83 6.93
CA GLY A 19 0.80 -9.95 8.39
C GLY A 19 -0.42 -10.65 8.98
N VAL A 20 -0.25 -11.91 9.39
CA VAL A 20 -1.00 -12.44 10.53
C VAL A 20 -0.45 -11.75 11.81
N PRO A 21 -1.27 -11.13 12.67
CA PRO A 21 -0.80 -10.57 13.93
C PRO A 21 -0.25 -11.70 14.82
N GLY A 22 1.07 -11.75 15.05
CA GLY A 22 1.68 -12.76 15.93
C GLY A 22 3.17 -13.01 15.74
N THR A 23 3.75 -12.65 14.59
CA THR A 23 5.20 -12.76 14.37
C THR A 23 5.89 -11.39 14.50
N ALA A 24 7.05 -11.38 15.18
CA ALA A 24 7.77 -10.18 15.59
C ALA A 24 8.38 -9.37 14.42
N THR A 25 8.21 -9.82 13.18
CA THR A 25 8.68 -9.10 12.00
C THR A 25 7.52 -8.26 11.43
N TYR A 26 7.62 -6.94 11.62
CA TYR A 26 6.82 -5.90 10.95
C TYR A 26 5.39 -5.58 11.45
N GLY A 27 4.95 -6.12 12.60
CA GLY A 27 3.63 -5.77 13.20
C GLY A 27 3.42 -4.27 13.55
N HIS A 28 4.50 -3.50 13.79
CA HIS A 28 4.39 -2.12 14.27
C HIS A 28 4.13 -1.06 13.18
N TYR A 29 4.35 -1.33 11.89
CA TYR A 29 4.20 -0.28 10.86
C TYR A 29 2.78 -0.18 10.29
N ARG A 30 1.97 -1.23 10.44
CA ARG A 30 0.60 -1.28 9.86
C ARG A 30 -0.37 -0.32 10.53
N TRP A 31 -0.37 -0.24 11.86
CA TRP A 31 -1.23 0.71 12.57
C TRP A 31 -0.82 2.15 12.28
N MET A 32 0.48 2.45 12.23
CA MET A 32 0.98 3.78 11.88
C MET A 32 0.55 4.20 10.46
N ARG A 33 0.63 3.31 9.47
CA ARG A 33 0.21 3.61 8.08
C ARG A 33 -1.28 3.95 8.00
N ARG A 34 -2.13 3.26 8.77
CA ARG A 34 -3.56 3.60 8.83
C ARG A 34 -3.81 4.99 9.42
N LEU A 35 -2.96 5.44 10.34
CA LEU A 35 -3.09 6.75 10.96
C LEU A 35 -2.66 7.89 10.03
N LEU A 36 -1.75 7.67 9.08
CA LEU A 36 -1.22 8.74 8.22
C LEU A 36 -2.34 9.48 7.47
N ALA A 37 -3.26 8.76 6.84
CA ALA A 37 -4.39 9.38 6.15
C ALA A 37 -5.32 10.13 7.13
N GLN A 38 -5.50 9.60 8.35
CA GLN A 38 -6.32 10.22 9.40
C GLN A 38 -5.70 11.51 9.96
N ILE A 39 -4.38 11.63 9.91
CA ILE A 39 -3.64 12.84 10.30
C ILE A 39 -3.65 13.86 9.16
N ALA A 40 -3.33 13.42 7.94
CA ALA A 40 -3.30 14.28 6.76
C ALA A 40 -4.70 14.81 6.38
N ARG A 41 -5.74 14.02 6.68
CA ARG A 41 -7.16 14.33 6.42
C ARG A 41 -7.39 14.85 5.00
N PRO A 42 -7.04 14.06 3.96
CA PRO A 42 -7.34 14.47 2.59
C PRO A 42 -8.86 14.70 2.47
N GLY A 43 -9.24 15.87 1.96
CA GLY A 43 -10.65 16.19 1.75
C GLY A 43 -11.26 15.31 0.65
N ARG A 44 -12.60 15.21 0.61
CA ARG A 44 -13.29 14.49 -0.47
C ARG A 44 -12.88 15.04 -1.84
N GLY A 45 -12.58 14.14 -2.78
CA GLY A 45 -12.13 14.49 -4.13
C GLY A 45 -10.65 14.87 -4.25
N THR A 46 -9.89 14.88 -3.14
CA THR A 46 -8.43 15.06 -3.19
C THR A 46 -7.80 13.87 -3.89
N ARG A 47 -6.84 14.11 -4.79
CA ARG A 47 -6.02 13.03 -5.37
C ARG A 47 -4.86 12.70 -4.45
N VAL A 48 -4.68 11.43 -4.13
CA VAL A 48 -3.61 10.93 -3.26
C VAL A 48 -2.80 9.88 -4.01
N LEU A 49 -1.47 9.99 -3.95
CA LEU A 49 -0.54 8.99 -4.45
C LEU A 49 0.18 8.31 -3.28
N ASP A 50 0.01 7.00 -3.13
CA ASP A 50 0.75 6.16 -2.17
C ASP A 50 1.93 5.48 -2.89
N ALA A 51 3.09 6.14 -2.84
CA ALA A 51 4.31 5.69 -3.52
C ALA A 51 5.08 4.66 -2.67
N GLY A 52 5.27 3.44 -3.20
CA GLY A 52 5.80 2.32 -2.42
C GLY A 52 4.77 1.80 -1.42
N CYS A 53 3.55 1.56 -1.89
CA CYS A 53 2.38 1.36 -1.05
C CYS A 53 2.45 0.10 -0.17
N GLY A 54 3.28 -0.88 -0.52
CA GLY A 54 3.24 -2.21 0.06
C GLY A 54 1.81 -2.76 0.03
N ALA A 55 1.29 -3.14 1.20
CA ALA A 55 -0.06 -3.67 1.35
C ALA A 55 -1.21 -2.63 1.23
N GLY A 56 -0.93 -1.37 0.87
CA GLY A 56 -1.93 -0.37 0.45
C GLY A 56 -2.66 0.41 1.55
N TRP A 57 -2.28 0.27 2.82
CA TRP A 57 -3.08 0.81 3.94
C TRP A 57 -3.20 2.34 3.99
N VAL A 58 -2.24 3.11 3.44
CA VAL A 58 -2.36 4.57 3.40
C VAL A 58 -3.38 4.97 2.34
N GLY A 59 -3.24 4.45 1.11
CA GLY A 59 -4.19 4.67 0.02
C GLY A 59 -5.62 4.24 0.38
N ILE A 60 -5.77 3.07 1.03
CA ILE A 60 -7.07 2.57 1.52
C ILE A 60 -7.71 3.56 2.50
N GLU A 61 -6.99 4.01 3.52
CA GLU A 61 -7.55 4.94 4.51
C GLU A 61 -7.83 6.33 3.89
N ALA A 62 -7.03 6.77 2.91
CA ALA A 62 -7.33 7.98 2.15
C ALA A 62 -8.63 7.83 1.34
N ALA A 63 -8.83 6.69 0.67
CA ALA A 63 -10.06 6.39 -0.07
C ALA A 63 -11.29 6.33 0.85
N ARG A 64 -11.16 5.80 2.08
CA ARG A 64 -12.23 5.83 3.10
C ARG A 64 -12.65 7.25 3.50
N LEU A 65 -11.72 8.20 3.44
CA LEU A 65 -12.00 9.63 3.67
C LEU A 65 -12.57 10.34 2.42
N GLY A 66 -12.76 9.62 1.32
CA GLY A 66 -13.32 10.11 0.07
C GLY A 66 -12.30 10.71 -0.89
N ALA A 67 -11.01 10.44 -0.69
CA ALA A 67 -9.98 10.77 -1.67
C ALA A 67 -10.03 9.84 -2.89
N MET A 68 -9.49 10.30 -4.02
CA MET A 68 -9.19 9.48 -5.18
C MET A 68 -7.77 8.96 -5.03
N ALA A 69 -7.61 7.72 -4.59
CA ALA A 69 -6.32 7.14 -4.27
C ALA A 69 -5.76 6.32 -5.44
N SER A 70 -4.50 6.62 -5.80
CA SER A 70 -3.66 5.79 -6.65
C SER A 70 -2.45 5.31 -5.86
N ALA A 71 -1.93 4.15 -6.21
CA ALA A 71 -0.83 3.52 -5.50
C ALA A 71 0.09 2.76 -6.46
N PHE A 72 1.36 2.64 -6.09
CA PHE A 72 2.25 1.70 -6.77
C PHE A 72 3.26 1.07 -5.82
N ASP A 73 3.69 -0.13 -6.18
CA ASP A 73 4.80 -0.82 -5.54
C ASP A 73 5.62 -1.59 -6.59
N PRO A 74 6.96 -1.70 -6.45
CA PRO A 74 7.75 -2.52 -7.34
C PRO A 74 7.38 -4.01 -7.31
N SER A 75 6.78 -4.50 -6.21
CA SER A 75 6.40 -5.90 -6.05
C SER A 75 5.00 -6.18 -6.61
N PRO A 76 4.87 -7.03 -7.65
CA PRO A 76 3.57 -7.56 -8.09
C PRO A 76 2.75 -8.17 -6.96
N GLU A 77 3.41 -8.87 -6.03
CA GLU A 77 2.71 -9.52 -4.92
C GLU A 77 2.19 -8.50 -3.89
N MET A 78 2.94 -7.42 -3.62
CA MET A 78 2.44 -6.28 -2.83
C MET A 78 1.20 -5.65 -3.46
N VAL A 79 1.23 -5.40 -4.77
CA VAL A 79 0.09 -4.81 -5.48
C VAL A 79 -1.13 -5.73 -5.41
N ARG A 80 -0.94 -7.04 -5.60
CA ARG A 80 -2.02 -8.05 -5.44
C ARG A 80 -2.62 -8.01 -4.03
N ILE A 81 -1.77 -7.95 -3.00
CA ILE A 81 -2.20 -7.83 -1.59
C ILE A 81 -2.94 -6.51 -1.34
N ALA A 82 -2.44 -5.39 -1.86
CA ALA A 82 -3.05 -4.07 -1.71
C ALA A 82 -4.46 -4.04 -2.31
N LEU A 83 -4.63 -4.58 -3.52
CA LEU A 83 -5.94 -4.69 -4.17
C LEU A 83 -6.89 -5.61 -3.38
N SER A 84 -6.40 -6.75 -2.90
CA SER A 84 -7.19 -7.65 -2.04
C SER A 84 -7.62 -6.98 -0.74
N ASN A 85 -6.73 -6.19 -0.12
CA ASN A 85 -7.05 -5.44 1.09
C ASN A 85 -8.07 -4.34 0.79
N ALA A 86 -7.90 -3.56 -0.28
CA ALA A 86 -8.85 -2.53 -0.69
C ALA A 86 -10.25 -3.10 -0.93
N GLN A 87 -10.33 -4.22 -1.66
CA GLN A 87 -11.58 -4.96 -1.86
C GLN A 87 -12.20 -5.41 -0.54
N SER A 88 -11.41 -5.94 0.40
CA SER A 88 -11.91 -6.36 1.73
C SER A 88 -12.46 -5.20 2.57
N GLN A 89 -11.97 -3.98 2.31
CA GLN A 89 -12.42 -2.76 2.98
C GLN A 89 -13.55 -2.03 2.21
N GLY A 90 -13.94 -2.53 1.04
CA GLY A 90 -15.00 -1.91 0.22
C GLY A 90 -14.63 -0.56 -0.36
N VAL A 91 -13.36 -0.30 -0.64
CA VAL A 91 -12.88 0.95 -1.25
C VAL A 91 -12.28 0.72 -2.63
N ASP A 92 -12.38 1.73 -3.49
CA ASP A 92 -11.71 1.75 -4.79
C ASP A 92 -10.26 2.26 -4.62
N LEU A 93 -9.31 1.55 -5.23
CA LEU A 93 -7.88 1.87 -5.22
C LEU A 93 -7.27 1.49 -6.56
N ASP A 94 -6.76 2.47 -7.31
CA ASP A 94 -5.96 2.22 -8.53
C ASP A 94 -4.52 1.89 -8.12
N ALA A 95 -4.21 0.60 -7.98
CA ALA A 95 -2.87 0.12 -7.61
C ALA A 95 -2.17 -0.57 -8.78
N ARG A 96 -0.91 -0.20 -9.05
CA ARG A 96 -0.13 -0.71 -10.19
C ARG A 96 1.28 -1.13 -9.78
N VAL A 97 1.86 -2.04 -10.56
CA VAL A 97 3.29 -2.37 -10.43
C VAL A 97 4.10 -1.24 -11.05
N GLY A 98 5.07 -0.71 -10.31
CA GLY A 98 5.89 0.39 -10.82
C GLY A 98 6.99 0.82 -9.87
N PHE A 99 7.92 1.61 -10.39
CA PHE A 99 8.96 2.27 -9.62
C PHE A 99 8.65 3.76 -9.51
N VAL A 100 9.13 4.40 -8.44
CA VAL A 100 8.89 5.83 -8.23
C VAL A 100 9.57 6.67 -9.31
N GLU A 101 10.66 6.16 -9.87
CA GLU A 101 11.41 6.77 -10.96
C GLU A 101 10.66 6.77 -12.30
N ASP A 102 9.55 6.03 -12.42
CA ASP A 102 8.74 5.93 -13.64
C ASP A 102 7.46 6.79 -13.58
N VAL A 103 7.28 7.63 -12.54
CA VAL A 103 6.08 8.44 -12.25
C VAL A 103 6.35 9.94 -12.37
#